data_AF-T1EJG4-F1
#
_entry.id   AF-T1EJG4-F1
#
_cell.length_a   1.000
_cell.length_b   1.000
_cell.length_c   1.000
_cell.angle_alpha   90.00
_cell.angle_beta   90.00
_cell.angle_gamma   90.00
#
_symmetry.space_group_name_H-M   'P 1'
#
loop_
_entity.id
_entity.type
_entity.pdbx_description
1 polymer ?
#
loop_
_entity_poly.entity_id
_entity_poly.type
_entity_poly.pdbx_seq_one_letter_code
_entity_poly.pdbx_strand_id
1 'polypeptide(L)'
;TIPSRNCDVLMTLPDTTNDDVIMWLVTRLRARVPELVLHLRHHNKMNEFGFYLTATNENLLKGADELAIKKPVKSEFGGGFKEFVYDDREFFEGALDNVRCFLNSEERQSIIRHLLMNLRAQEGDEVEGIKFLEGQAL
;
A
#
# COMPACT_ATOMS: atom_id res chain seq x y z
N THR A 1 17.58 13.29 8.99
CA THR A 1 16.32 12.53 9.02
C THR A 1 16.67 11.06 8.93
N ILE A 2 16.27 10.25 9.91
CA ILE A 2 16.46 8.79 9.83
C ILE A 2 15.49 8.29 8.75
N PRO A 3 15.96 7.63 7.66
CA PRO A 3 15.06 7.03 6.68
C PRO A 3 14.11 6.10 7.43
N SER A 4 12.81 6.25 7.20
CA SER A 4 11.83 5.27 7.67
C SER A 4 12.23 3.92 7.06
N ARG A 5 12.72 3.00 7.89
CA ARG A 5 13.33 1.74 7.42
C ARG A 5 12.36 0.84 6.65
N ASN A 6 11.04 1.12 6.71
CA ASN A 6 9.98 0.36 6.04
C ASN A 6 9.00 1.32 5.34
N CYS A 7 9.44 2.00 4.28
CA CYS A 7 8.55 2.79 3.41
C CYS A 7 8.68 2.25 1.99
N ASP A 8 7.55 1.93 1.37
CA ASP A 8 7.51 1.50 -0.03
C ASP A 8 7.07 2.66 -0.93
N VAL A 9 6.08 3.46 -0.50
CA VAL A 9 5.57 4.63 -1.24
C VAL A 9 5.52 5.87 -0.34
N LEU A 10 5.95 7.01 -0.88
CA LEU A 10 5.74 8.33 -0.28
C LEU A 10 4.71 9.09 -1.10
N MET A 11 3.62 9.50 -0.46
CA MET A 11 2.66 10.45 -1.03
C MET A 11 2.87 11.81 -0.37
N THR A 12 3.10 12.84 -1.17
CA THR A 12 3.31 14.22 -0.71
C THR A 12 2.09 15.06 -0.99
N LEU A 13 1.73 15.91 -0.03
CA LEU A 13 0.67 16.90 -0.18
C LEU A 13 1.30 18.29 -0.37
N PRO A 14 0.68 19.17 -1.17
CA PRO A 14 1.12 20.57 -1.27
C PRO A 14 1.23 21.23 0.11
N ASP A 15 2.20 22.13 0.27
CA ASP A 15 2.42 22.93 1.49
C ASP A 15 1.24 23.85 1.85
N THR A 16 0.32 24.07 0.91
CA THR A 16 -0.93 24.82 1.08
C THR A 16 -2.13 23.98 1.53
N THR A 17 -1.95 22.66 1.70
CA THR A 17 -3.05 21.76 2.10
C THR A 17 -3.46 22.02 3.54
N ASN A 18 -4.77 22.23 3.76
CA ASN A 18 -5.33 22.42 5.11
C ASN A 18 -5.19 21.14 5.96
N ASP A 19 -4.90 21.29 7.25
CA ASP A 19 -4.82 20.21 8.23
C ASP A 19 -6.11 19.37 8.27
N ASP A 20 -7.27 20.00 8.08
CA ASP A 20 -8.56 19.31 8.02
C ASP A 20 -8.65 18.33 6.84
N VAL A 21 -8.10 18.70 5.67
CA VAL A 21 -8.03 17.82 4.48
C VAL A 21 -7.09 16.65 4.75
N ILE A 22 -5.94 16.92 5.37
CA ILE A 22 -4.96 15.90 5.75
C ILE A 22 -5.60 14.88 6.69
N MET A 23 -6.25 15.37 7.75
CA MET A 23 -6.90 14.52 8.74
C MET A 23 -8.10 13.77 8.17
N TRP A 24 -8.85 14.41 7.27
CA TRP A 24 -9.92 13.77 6.52
C TRP A 24 -9.39 12.56 5.75
N LEU A 25 -8.31 12.72 4.98
CA LEU A 25 -7.72 11.66 4.17
C LEU A 25 -7.12 10.54 5.03
N VAL A 26 -6.40 10.89 6.11
CA VAL A 26 -5.87 9.92 7.09
C VAL A 26 -6.99 9.05 7.67
N THR A 27 -8.14 9.67 7.97
CA THR A 27 -9.28 8.96 8.54
C THR A 27 -9.88 7.97 7.55
N ARG A 28 -10.01 8.34 6.26
CA ARG A 28 -10.54 7.45 5.22
C ARG A 28 -9.59 6.30 4.91
N LEU A 29 -8.29 6.58 4.78
CA LEU A 29 -7.29 5.55 4.53
C LEU A 29 -7.27 4.51 5.66
N ARG A 30 -7.27 4.94 6.92
CA ARG A 30 -7.29 4.02 8.07
C ARG A 30 -8.59 3.21 8.18
N ALA A 31 -9.73 3.81 7.86
CA ALA A 31 -11.02 3.15 7.98
C ALA A 31 -11.33 2.18 6.83
N ARG A 32 -10.85 2.49 5.62
CA ARG A 32 -11.27 1.81 4.39
C ARG A 32 -10.17 1.02 3.69
N VAL A 33 -8.91 1.26 4.05
CA VAL A 33 -7.76 0.48 3.54
C VAL A 33 -6.94 -0.01 4.74
N PRO A 34 -7.53 -0.86 5.61
CA PRO A 34 -6.88 -1.32 6.84
C PRO A 34 -5.59 -2.11 6.57
N GLU A 35 -5.40 -2.60 5.35
CA GLU A 35 -4.19 -3.31 4.91
C GLU A 35 -2.96 -2.39 4.86
N LEU A 36 -3.20 -1.09 4.68
CA LEU A 36 -2.21 -0.05 4.51
C LEU A 36 -1.70 0.47 5.86
N VAL A 37 -0.39 0.43 6.06
CA VAL A 37 0.29 1.05 7.18
C VAL A 37 0.68 2.48 6.80
N LEU A 38 0.01 3.45 7.42
CA LEU A 38 0.23 4.88 7.19
C LEU A 38 1.00 5.54 8.35
N HIS A 39 2.11 6.19 8.01
CA HIS A 39 2.82 7.09 8.90
C HIS A 39 2.80 8.53 8.35
N LEU A 40 2.08 9.41 9.04
CA LEU A 40 2.07 10.85 8.74
C LEU A 40 3.35 11.49 9.31
N ARG A 41 4.05 12.28 8.50
CA ARG A 41 5.18 13.09 8.95
C ARG A 41 5.08 14.52 8.43
N HIS A 42 5.39 15.48 9.28
CA HIS A 42 5.57 16.88 8.89
C HIS A 42 7.05 17.14 8.58
N HIS A 43 7.30 17.79 7.45
CA HIS A 43 8.62 18.16 6.98
C HIS A 43 8.87 19.65 7.23
N ASN A 44 9.36 19.98 8.41
CA ASN A 44 9.57 21.37 8.89
C ASN A 44 10.31 22.30 7.91
N LYS A 45 11.19 21.75 7.06
CA LYS A 45 11.96 22.56 6.10
C LYS A 45 11.16 23.00 4.86
N MET A 46 10.21 22.18 4.43
CA MET A 46 9.36 22.47 3.27
C MET A 46 7.93 22.83 3.69
N ASN A 47 7.62 22.73 4.98
CA ASN A 47 6.28 22.87 5.53
C ASN A 47 5.25 21.93 4.87
N GLU A 48 5.69 20.75 4.46
CA GLU A 48 4.87 19.76 3.75
C GLU A 48 4.54 18.57 4.65
N PHE A 49 3.37 17.97 4.42
CA PHE A 49 3.02 16.67 5.01
C PHE A 49 3.30 15.54 4.02
N GLY A 50 3.97 14.50 4.52
CA GLY A 50 4.28 13.29 3.78
C GLY A 50 3.61 12.07 4.41
N PHE A 51 2.94 11.28 3.58
CA PHE A 51 2.32 10.02 3.94
C PHE A 51 3.29 8.92 3.54
N TYR A 52 3.91 8.31 4.54
CA TYR A 52 4.84 7.19 4.37
C TYR A 52 4.04 5.90 4.47
N LEU A 53 3.99 5.18 3.35
CA LEU A 53 3.07 4.07 3.15
C LEU A 53 3.83 2.76 2.94
N THR A 54 3.35 1.73 3.61
CA THR A 54 3.78 0.34 3.46
C THR A 54 2.62 -0.58 3.85
N ALA A 55 2.86 -1.88 3.91
CA ALA A 55 1.92 -2.86 4.43
C ALA A 55 2.69 -3.91 5.24
N THR A 56 1.97 -4.70 6.03
CA THR A 56 2.56 -5.84 6.74
C THR A 56 3.04 -6.88 5.73
N ASN A 57 3.98 -7.75 6.13
CA ASN A 57 4.42 -8.85 5.27
C ASN A 57 3.25 -9.73 4.81
N GLU A 58 2.27 -9.96 5.70
CA GLU A 58 1.07 -10.72 5.39
C GLU A 58 0.23 -10.04 4.30
N ASN A 59 -0.05 -8.74 4.45
CA ASN A 59 -0.84 -7.97 3.48
C ASN A 59 -0.11 -7.80 2.15
N LEU A 60 1.23 -7.73 2.16
CA LEU A 60 2.03 -7.73 0.93
C LEU A 60 1.91 -9.06 0.18
N LEU A 61 1.91 -10.20 0.87
CA LEU A 61 1.70 -11.49 0.21
C LEU A 61 0.28 -11.62 -0.33
N LYS A 62 -0.75 -11.20 0.42
CA LYS A 62 -2.14 -11.17 -0.08
C LYS A 62 -2.29 -10.26 -1.30
N GLY A 63 -1.69 -9.07 -1.28
CA GLY A 63 -1.69 -8.19 -2.45
C GLY A 63 -0.91 -8.75 -3.64
N ALA A 64 0.12 -9.56 -3.42
CA ALA A 64 0.83 -10.25 -4.50
C ALA A 64 -0.03 -11.31 -5.18
N ASP A 65 -0.89 -12.00 -4.41
CA ASP A 65 -1.89 -12.94 -4.91
C ASP A 65 -2.99 -12.21 -5.70
N GLU A 66 -3.56 -11.15 -5.12
CA GLU A 66 -4.57 -10.31 -5.79
C GLU A 66 -4.08 -9.72 -7.13
N LEU A 67 -2.78 -9.41 -7.23
CA LEU A 67 -2.15 -8.90 -8.45
C LEU A 67 -1.59 -10.00 -9.37
N ALA A 68 -1.77 -11.27 -9.02
CA ALA A 68 -1.27 -12.43 -9.77
C ALA A 68 0.24 -12.32 -10.09
N ILE A 69 1.04 -11.85 -9.13
CA ILE A 69 2.48 -11.67 -9.32
C ILE A 69 3.15 -13.02 -9.56
N LYS A 70 3.93 -13.15 -10.64
CA LYS A 70 4.58 -14.43 -10.97
C LYS A 70 5.83 -14.67 -10.14
N LYS A 71 5.92 -15.85 -9.52
CA LYS A 71 6.97 -16.25 -8.59
C LYS A 71 7.52 -17.64 -8.92
N PRO A 72 8.81 -17.89 -8.63
CA PRO A 72 9.40 -19.20 -8.83
C PRO A 72 8.79 -20.23 -7.86
N VAL A 73 8.39 -21.38 -8.41
CA VAL A 73 7.94 -22.55 -7.66
C VAL A 73 9.17 -23.40 -7.34
N LYS A 74 9.20 -24.02 -6.16
CA LYS A 74 10.31 -24.90 -5.77
C LYS A 74 10.46 -26.06 -6.76
N SER A 75 11.70 -26.46 -7.02
CA SER A 75 12.02 -27.53 -7.96
C SER A 75 11.35 -28.87 -7.63
N GLU A 76 11.14 -29.18 -6.34
CA GLU A 76 10.45 -30.40 -5.88
C GLU A 76 8.97 -30.47 -6.27
N PHE A 77 8.35 -29.31 -6.60
CA PHE A 77 6.98 -29.21 -7.10
C PHE A 77 6.91 -28.95 -8.62
N GLY A 78 8.01 -29.23 -9.34
CA GLY A 78 8.10 -29.10 -10.80
C GLY A 78 8.76 -27.81 -11.30
N GLY A 79 9.10 -26.87 -10.41
CA GLY A 79 9.83 -25.66 -10.76
C GLY A 79 9.07 -24.67 -11.66
N GLY A 80 9.81 -23.72 -12.25
CA GLY A 80 9.28 -22.71 -13.17
C GLY A 80 8.62 -21.53 -12.45
N PHE A 81 7.89 -20.71 -13.20
CA PHE A 81 7.19 -19.53 -12.66
C PHE A 81 5.67 -19.73 -12.74
N LYS A 82 4.97 -19.44 -11.64
CA LYS A 82 3.50 -19.41 -11.57
C LYS A 82 3.02 -18.14 -10.91
N GLU A 83 1.76 -17.77 -11.16
CA GLU A 83 1.09 -16.73 -10.39
C GLU A 83 1.08 -17.13 -8.91
N PHE A 84 1.52 -16.22 -8.05
CA PHE A 84 1.57 -16.45 -6.62
C PHE A 84 0.16 -16.59 -6.06
N VAL A 85 -0.03 -17.57 -5.18
CA VAL A 85 -1.29 -17.80 -4.46
C VAL A 85 -0.95 -17.84 -2.98
N TYR A 86 -1.61 -17.00 -2.18
CA TYR A 86 -1.27 -16.80 -0.77
C TYR A 86 -1.45 -18.07 0.06
N ASP A 87 -2.51 -18.82 -0.21
CA ASP A 87 -2.83 -20.06 0.51
C ASP A 87 -1.86 -21.20 0.17
N ASP A 88 -1.21 -21.13 -1.00
CA ASP A 88 -0.29 -22.13 -1.56
C ASP A 88 1.19 -21.67 -1.45
N ARG A 89 1.47 -20.69 -0.59
CA ARG A 89 2.76 -20.00 -0.49
C ARG A 89 3.94 -20.93 -0.19
N GLU A 90 3.72 -22.06 0.47
CA GLU A 90 4.74 -23.07 0.76
C GLU A 90 5.34 -23.71 -0.49
N PHE A 91 4.66 -23.66 -1.64
CA PHE A 91 5.18 -24.19 -2.90
C PHE A 91 6.14 -23.24 -3.60
N PHE A 92 6.19 -21.97 -3.19
CA PHE A 92 7.04 -20.93 -3.81
C PHE A 92 8.39 -20.79 -3.11
N GLU A 93 9.43 -20.47 -3.88
CA GLU A 93 10.77 -20.28 -3.34
C GLU A 93 10.85 -19.01 -2.50
N GLY A 94 11.32 -19.09 -1.26
CA GLY A 94 11.59 -17.94 -0.40
C GLY A 94 10.36 -17.24 0.20
N ALA A 95 9.14 -17.69 -0.10
CA ALA A 95 7.90 -17.05 0.34
C ALA A 95 7.70 -17.04 1.87
N LEU A 96 8.18 -18.08 2.55
CA LEU A 96 8.09 -18.23 4.02
C LEU A 96 9.32 -17.70 4.77
N ASP A 97 10.43 -17.45 4.07
CA ASP A 97 11.70 -17.12 4.71
C ASP A 97 11.83 -15.61 4.98
N ASN A 98 11.70 -14.82 3.92
CA ASN A 98 11.79 -13.36 4.00
C ASN A 98 10.98 -12.70 2.89
N VAL A 99 9.79 -12.20 3.26
CA VAL A 99 8.87 -11.52 2.33
C VAL A 99 9.52 -10.33 1.61
N ARG A 100 10.46 -9.62 2.24
CA ARG A 100 11.15 -8.46 1.61
C ARG A 100 12.21 -8.88 0.58
N CYS A 101 12.67 -10.14 0.61
CA CYS A 101 13.49 -10.73 -0.44
C CYS A 101 12.63 -11.42 -1.50
N PHE A 102 11.53 -12.05 -1.08
CA PHE A 102 10.57 -12.69 -1.98
C PHE A 102 9.88 -11.67 -2.90
N LEU A 103 9.38 -10.57 -2.33
CA LEU A 103 8.81 -9.44 -3.05
C LEU A 103 9.85 -8.34 -3.20
N ASN A 104 10.22 -8.01 -4.44
CA ASN A 104 11.12 -6.92 -4.73
C ASN A 104 10.45 -5.56 -4.48
N SER A 105 11.20 -4.45 -4.56
CA SER A 105 10.64 -3.12 -4.29
C SER A 105 9.53 -2.70 -5.25
N GLU A 106 9.65 -3.03 -6.53
CA GLU A 106 8.65 -2.70 -7.56
C GLU A 106 7.32 -3.40 -7.27
N GLU A 107 7.36 -4.69 -6.96
CA GLU A 107 6.19 -5.48 -6.62
C GLU A 107 5.50 -4.93 -5.37
N ARG A 108 6.27 -4.65 -4.31
CA ARG A 108 5.70 -4.04 -3.09
C ARG A 108 5.09 -2.68 -3.38
N GLN A 109 5.74 -1.84 -4.18
CA GLN A 109 5.20 -0.54 -4.58
C GLN A 109 3.92 -0.66 -5.41
N SER A 110 3.86 -1.64 -6.32
CA SER A 110 2.67 -1.96 -7.11
C SER A 110 1.49 -2.36 -6.22
N ILE A 111 1.74 -3.19 -5.20
CA ILE A 111 0.74 -3.58 -4.20
C ILE A 111 0.23 -2.36 -3.43
N ILE A 112 1.14 -1.53 -2.88
CA ILE A 112 0.73 -0.33 -2.14
C ILE A 112 -0.06 0.64 -3.03
N ARG A 113 0.37 0.81 -4.29
CA ARG A 113 -0.36 1.62 -5.27
C ARG A 113 -1.73 1.04 -5.56
N HIS A 114 -1.88 -0.28 -5.70
CA HIS A 114 -3.17 -0.92 -5.93
C HIS A 114 -4.15 -0.65 -4.77
N LEU A 115 -3.69 -0.86 -3.54
CA LEU A 115 -4.48 -0.58 -2.33
C LEU A 115 -4.96 0.88 -2.27
N LEU A 116 -4.05 1.83 -2.55
CA LEU A 116 -4.40 3.26 -2.62
C LEU A 116 -5.42 3.56 -3.71
N MET A 117 -5.19 3.04 -4.92
CA MET A 117 -6.03 3.29 -6.09
C MET A 117 -7.39 2.60 -6.00
N ASN A 118 -7.61 1.74 -5.00
CA ASN A 118 -8.90 1.13 -4.70
C ASN A 118 -9.70 1.87 -3.63
N LEU A 119 -9.17 2.95 -3.04
CA LEU A 119 -9.95 3.81 -2.18
C LEU A 119 -11.09 4.44 -2.99
N ARG A 120 -12.33 4.24 -2.53
CA ARG A 120 -13.54 4.79 -3.14
C ARG A 120 -14.25 5.71 -2.16
N ALA A 121 -14.87 6.75 -2.71
CA ALA A 121 -15.79 7.61 -2.00
C ALA A 121 -17.05 6.82 -1.62
N GLN A 122 -17.55 7.08 -0.42
CA GLN A 122 -18.83 6.56 0.08
C GLN A 122 -19.85 7.70 0.14
N GLU A 123 -21.13 7.36 0.32
CA GLU A 123 -22.19 8.34 0.49
C GLU A 123 -21.84 9.34 1.61
N GLY A 124 -21.95 10.63 1.30
CA GLY A 124 -21.68 11.72 2.24
C GLY A 124 -20.21 12.12 2.38
N ASP A 125 -19.28 11.54 1.62
CA ASP A 125 -17.91 12.04 1.59
C ASP A 125 -17.84 13.45 1.00
N GLU A 126 -17.36 14.38 1.82
CA GLU A 126 -17.14 15.78 1.48
C GLU A 126 -15.87 16.29 2.19
N VAL A 127 -15.07 17.10 1.50
CA VAL A 127 -13.92 17.79 2.08
C VAL A 127 -13.77 19.17 1.44
N GLU A 128 -13.62 20.24 2.24
CA GLU A 128 -13.49 21.62 1.73
C GLU A 128 -14.59 22.03 0.72
N GLY A 129 -15.83 21.58 0.94
CA GLY A 129 -16.96 21.85 0.05
C GLY A 129 -16.97 21.03 -1.24
N ILE A 130 -15.98 20.18 -1.47
CA ILE A 130 -15.95 19.21 -2.58
C ILE A 130 -16.73 17.98 -2.16
N LYS A 131 -17.87 17.75 -2.81
CA LYS A 131 -18.69 16.54 -2.64
C LYS A 131 -18.26 15.48 -3.63
N PHE A 132 -18.00 14.27 -3.14
CA PHE A 132 -17.64 13.14 -3.98
C PHE A 132 -18.87 12.32 -4.34
N LEU A 133 -18.91 11.81 -5.57
CA LEU A 133 -19.91 10.83 -5.97
C LEU A 133 -19.58 9.47 -5.35
N GLU A 134 -20.59 8.73 -4.92
CA GLU A 134 -20.38 7.37 -4.42
C GLU A 134 -19.66 6.51 -5.47
N GLY A 135 -18.63 5.78 -5.05
CA GLY A 135 -17.81 4.95 -5.93
C GLY A 135 -16.76 5.72 -6.74
N GLN A 136 -16.67 7.04 -6.61
CA GLN A 136 -15.58 7.82 -7.22
C GLN A 136 -14.24 7.46 -6.56
N ALA A 137 -13.15 7.42 -7.34
CA ALA A 137 -11.82 7.30 -6.77
C ALA A 137 -11.47 8.57 -5.97
N LEU A 138 -10.91 8.39 -4.77
CA LEU A 138 -10.40 9.47 -3.92
C LEU A 138 -8.91 9.70 -4.14
#